data_AF-A0A368TXF9-F1
#
_entry.id   AF-A0A368TXF9-F1
#
_cell.length_a   1.000
_cell.length_b   1.000
_cell.length_c   1.000
_cell.angle_alpha   90.00
_cell.angle_beta   90.00
_cell.angle_gamma   90.00
#
_symmetry.space_group_name_H-M   'P 1'
#
loop_
_entity.id
_entity.type
_entity.pdbx_description
1 polymer ?
#
loop_
_entity_poly.entity_id
_entity_poly.type
_entity_poly.pdbx_seq_one_letter_code
_entity_poly.pdbx_strand_id
1 'polypeptide(L)'
;MRQQLLERLPETLGDYRQQLMRFPQPMQPAPSIKHVCQVVLPNHTDPIAITLEDTLDNIYQGDAGAARLVLLTSQIHQGDSWHWTQITRHWPAHLALQLAHPDTPTLLVSPNGTLEIPGIPAEKATTWLDGLIQQWLSAMQAPLPVYPTFAFAVLDHLTPAPDTPWPDIDTLQEDIKLMEAWEKAFGTLSQRSPLTLRELPTLEAFFACDDFLPTCRALYGDLHH
;
A
#
# COMPACT_ATOMS: atom_id res chain seq x y z
N MET A 1 -9.62 23.82 -12.67
CA MET A 1 -9.45 22.61 -11.83
C MET A 1 -10.64 22.34 -10.90
N ARG A 2 -11.13 23.32 -10.10
CA ARG A 2 -12.31 23.12 -9.21
C ARG A 2 -13.63 22.78 -9.93
N GLN A 3 -13.87 23.31 -11.13
CA GLN A 3 -15.07 23.01 -11.92
C GLN A 3 -15.09 21.59 -12.50
N GLN A 4 -13.95 21.07 -12.99
CA GLN A 4 -13.85 19.68 -13.47
C GLN A 4 -14.06 18.65 -12.35
N LEU A 5 -13.70 18.97 -11.10
CA LEU A 5 -13.99 18.12 -9.95
C LEU A 5 -15.49 18.08 -9.62
N LEU A 6 -16.21 19.17 -9.84
CA LEU A 6 -17.67 19.24 -9.63
C LEU A 6 -18.45 18.49 -10.72
N GLU A 7 -17.93 18.45 -11.96
CA GLU A 7 -18.57 17.74 -13.09
C GLU A 7 -18.50 16.22 -12.98
N ARG A 8 -17.44 15.66 -12.35
CA ARG A 8 -17.27 14.19 -12.19
C ARG A 8 -17.82 13.62 -10.89
N LEU A 9 -18.19 14.49 -9.96
CA LEU A 9 -18.81 14.12 -8.69
C LEU A 9 -20.12 13.32 -8.85
N PRO A 10 -21.02 13.65 -9.80
CA PRO A 10 -22.24 12.90 -10.04
C PRO A 10 -21.99 11.45 -10.48
N GLU A 11 -20.99 11.23 -11.34
CA GLU A 11 -20.63 9.90 -11.85
C GLU A 11 -20.02 9.04 -10.75
N THR A 12 -19.06 9.59 -9.98
CA THR A 12 -18.44 8.91 -8.83
C THR A 12 -19.49 8.49 -7.80
N LEU A 13 -20.43 9.38 -7.49
CA LEU A 13 -21.52 9.08 -6.57
C LEU A 13 -22.51 8.07 -7.17
N GLY A 14 -22.69 8.06 -8.49
CA GLY A 14 -23.44 7.04 -9.22
C GLY A 14 -22.83 5.65 -9.03
N ASP A 15 -21.53 5.52 -9.27
CA ASP A 15 -20.79 4.26 -9.10
C ASP A 15 -20.80 3.80 -7.65
N TYR A 16 -20.61 4.72 -6.70
CA TYR A 16 -20.67 4.41 -5.27
C TYR A 16 -22.08 3.91 -4.88
N ARG A 17 -23.14 4.53 -5.40
CA ARG A 17 -24.52 4.07 -5.19
C ARG A 17 -24.78 2.71 -5.81
N GLN A 18 -24.17 2.39 -6.96
CA GLN A 18 -24.26 1.05 -7.53
C GLN A 18 -23.62 0.00 -6.61
N GLN A 19 -22.47 0.30 -6.01
CA GLN A 19 -21.87 -0.60 -5.02
C GLN A 19 -22.74 -0.74 -3.77
N LEU A 20 -23.34 0.34 -3.28
CA LEU A 20 -24.30 0.26 -2.16
C LEU A 20 -25.58 -0.52 -2.51
N MET A 21 -26.01 -0.57 -3.77
CA MET A 21 -27.12 -1.47 -4.15
C MET A 21 -26.71 -2.94 -4.08
N ARG A 22 -25.44 -3.26 -4.36
CA ARG A 22 -24.87 -4.62 -4.24
C ARG A 22 -24.61 -5.00 -2.78
N PHE A 23 -24.20 -4.04 -1.95
CA PHE A 23 -23.93 -4.21 -0.52
C PHE A 23 -24.78 -3.21 0.30
N PRO A 24 -26.09 -3.46 0.44
CA PRO A 24 -27.02 -2.48 1.01
C PRO A 24 -26.93 -2.32 2.52
N GLN A 25 -26.40 -3.30 3.24
CA GLN A 25 -26.46 -3.31 4.71
C GLN A 25 -25.10 -2.95 5.30
N PRO A 26 -24.94 -1.82 6.01
CA PRO A 26 -23.71 -1.56 6.75
C PRO A 26 -23.55 -2.63 7.85
N MET A 27 -22.34 -3.15 7.99
CA MET A 27 -22.07 -4.19 8.97
C MET A 27 -22.07 -3.60 10.38
N GLN A 28 -22.93 -4.15 11.25
CA GLN A 28 -23.07 -3.72 12.64
C GLN A 28 -23.07 -4.92 13.60
N PRO A 29 -22.30 -4.87 14.70
CA PRO A 29 -21.34 -3.81 15.03
C PRO A 29 -20.16 -3.76 14.04
N ALA A 30 -19.48 -2.62 13.97
CA ALA A 30 -18.25 -2.51 13.20
C ALA A 30 -17.23 -3.54 13.75
N PRO A 31 -16.56 -4.32 12.89
CA PRO A 31 -15.71 -5.41 13.34
C PRO A 31 -14.47 -4.84 14.03
N SER A 32 -14.24 -5.32 15.24
CA SER A 32 -13.01 -5.04 15.98
C SER A 32 -11.95 -6.06 15.59
N ILE A 33 -10.75 -5.56 15.30
CA ILE A 33 -9.58 -6.35 14.98
C ILE A 33 -8.64 -6.31 16.16
N LYS A 34 -8.16 -7.49 16.56
CA LYS A 34 -7.07 -7.65 17.51
C LYS A 34 -6.09 -8.65 16.93
N HIS A 35 -4.91 -8.17 16.58
CA HIS A 35 -3.83 -8.97 16.00
C HIS A 35 -2.58 -8.86 16.86
N VAL A 36 -1.96 -10.00 17.17
CA VAL A 36 -0.73 -10.04 17.97
C VAL A 36 0.39 -10.53 17.05
N CYS A 37 1.41 -9.69 16.89
CA CYS A 37 2.59 -9.95 16.09
C CYS A 37 3.81 -10.07 17.01
N GLN A 38 4.69 -11.03 16.73
CA GLN A 38 6.01 -11.13 17.38
C GLN A 38 7.05 -10.61 16.42
N VAL A 39 7.70 -9.49 16.77
CA VAL A 39 8.71 -8.85 15.93
C VAL A 39 10.10 -9.06 16.52
N VAL A 40 11.02 -9.56 15.70
CA VAL A 40 12.45 -9.63 16.03
C VAL A 40 13.14 -8.44 15.38
N LEU A 41 13.73 -7.58 16.19
CA LEU A 41 14.50 -6.43 15.73
C LEU A 41 15.99 -6.76 15.75
N PRO A 42 16.81 -6.21 14.83
CA PRO A 42 18.24 -6.51 14.74
C PRO A 42 19.01 -6.28 16.05
N ASN A 43 18.57 -5.31 16.85
CA ASN A 43 19.23 -4.91 18.10
C ASN A 43 18.62 -5.57 19.36
N HIS A 44 17.69 -6.52 19.20
CA HIS A 44 16.98 -7.16 20.31
C HIS A 44 17.19 -8.68 20.27
N THR A 45 17.58 -9.26 21.42
CA THR A 45 17.76 -10.71 21.57
C THR A 45 16.44 -11.45 21.74
N ASP A 46 15.46 -10.79 22.38
CA ASP A 46 14.13 -11.33 22.62
C ASP A 46 13.10 -10.73 21.65
N PRO A 47 12.16 -11.53 21.12
CA PRO A 47 11.05 -11.03 20.33
C PRO A 47 10.19 -10.03 21.12
N ILE A 48 9.76 -8.97 20.44
CA ILE A 48 8.85 -7.96 20.97
C ILE A 48 7.44 -8.27 20.50
N ALA A 49 6.52 -8.45 21.45
CA ALA A 49 5.10 -8.62 21.16
C ALA A 49 4.45 -7.26 20.89
N ILE A 50 3.91 -7.07 19.69
CA ILE A 50 3.08 -5.92 19.33
C ILE A 50 1.64 -6.39 19.19
N THR A 51 0.71 -5.66 19.81
CA THR A 51 -0.73 -5.88 19.60
C THR A 51 -1.29 -4.71 18.80
N LEU A 52 -1.83 -5.01 17.63
CA LEU A 52 -2.65 -4.10 16.83
C LEU A 52 -4.11 -4.28 17.24
N GLU A 53 -4.72 -3.24 17.77
CA GLU A 53 -6.16 -3.20 18.09
C GLU A 53 -6.80 -2.02 17.39
N ASP A 54 -7.83 -2.28 16.59
CA ASP A 54 -8.58 -1.22 15.90
C ASP A 54 -10.01 -1.68 15.56
N THR A 55 -10.84 -0.78 15.05
CA THR A 55 -12.18 -1.08 14.52
C THR A 55 -12.24 -0.66 13.06
N LEU A 56 -12.67 -1.58 12.19
CA LEU A 56 -12.74 -1.27 10.76
C LEU A 56 -14.06 -0.61 10.40
N ASP A 57 -13.98 0.36 9.51
CA ASP A 57 -15.10 1.11 8.98
C ASP A 57 -15.45 0.71 7.55
N ASN A 58 -16.59 1.23 7.08
CA ASN A 58 -17.03 1.14 5.69
C ASN A 58 -17.19 -0.28 5.15
N ILE A 59 -17.55 -1.22 6.01
CA ILE A 59 -17.85 -2.60 5.61
C ILE A 59 -19.37 -2.75 5.44
N TYR A 60 -19.75 -3.29 4.30
CA TYR A 60 -21.14 -3.49 3.91
C TYR A 60 -21.35 -4.95 3.54
N GLN A 61 -22.56 -5.44 3.76
CA GLN A 61 -23.03 -6.78 3.47
C GLN A 61 -24.11 -6.72 2.39
N GLY A 62 -24.12 -7.75 1.55
CA GLY A 62 -25.16 -8.00 0.57
C GLY A 62 -25.22 -9.48 0.20
N ASP A 63 -26.01 -9.80 -0.82
CA ASP A 63 -26.25 -11.19 -1.23
C ASP A 63 -24.97 -11.91 -1.71
N ALA A 64 -23.99 -11.14 -2.20
CA ALA A 64 -22.69 -11.64 -2.66
C ALA A 64 -21.64 -11.77 -1.53
N GLY A 65 -22.02 -11.51 -0.28
CA GLY A 65 -21.09 -11.48 0.86
C GLY A 65 -20.82 -10.06 1.37
N ALA A 66 -19.67 -9.89 2.03
CA ALA A 66 -19.22 -8.59 2.51
C ALA A 66 -18.31 -7.89 1.48
N ALA A 67 -18.18 -6.57 1.60
CA ALA A 67 -17.15 -5.78 0.93
C ALA A 67 -16.86 -4.52 1.74
N ARG A 68 -15.62 -4.04 1.67
CA ARG A 68 -15.26 -2.72 2.19
C ARG A 68 -15.36 -1.68 1.08
N LEU A 69 -16.22 -0.68 1.23
CA LEU A 69 -16.50 0.33 0.21
C LEU A 69 -15.92 1.68 0.60
N VAL A 70 -14.92 2.17 -0.12
CA VAL A 70 -14.28 3.46 0.19
C VAL A 70 -14.55 4.45 -0.93
N LEU A 71 -15.17 5.57 -0.60
CA LEU A 71 -15.34 6.70 -1.52
C LEU A 71 -14.12 7.62 -1.46
N LEU A 72 -13.42 7.76 -2.57
CA LEU A 72 -12.25 8.61 -2.73
C LEU A 72 -12.62 9.93 -3.40
N THR A 73 -12.06 11.02 -2.89
CA THR A 73 -12.18 12.35 -3.50
C THR A 73 -11.07 12.64 -4.52
N SER A 74 -10.03 11.81 -4.53
CA SER A 74 -8.89 11.89 -5.44
C SER A 74 -8.92 10.75 -6.45
N GLN A 75 -8.23 10.96 -7.57
CA GLN A 75 -8.13 9.95 -8.63
C GLN A 75 -7.19 8.82 -8.24
N ILE A 76 -7.50 7.59 -8.65
CA ILE A 76 -6.67 6.40 -8.38
C ILE A 76 -5.66 6.08 -9.47
N HIS A 77 -5.88 6.57 -10.69
CA HIS A 77 -4.92 6.57 -11.79
C HIS A 77 -4.82 7.94 -12.48
N GLN A 78 -3.77 8.16 -13.26
CA GLN A 78 -3.64 9.29 -14.17
C GLN A 78 -3.04 8.78 -15.49
N GLY A 79 -3.87 8.60 -16.51
CA GLY A 79 -3.47 7.89 -17.73
C GLY A 79 -3.20 6.42 -17.42
N ASP A 80 -2.04 5.92 -17.83
CA ASP A 80 -1.63 4.53 -17.57
C ASP A 80 -0.94 4.34 -16.21
N SER A 81 -0.74 5.41 -15.44
CA SER A 81 -0.01 5.35 -14.15
C SER A 81 -0.96 5.34 -12.96
N TRP A 82 -0.73 4.43 -12.02
CA TRP A 82 -1.49 4.36 -10.76
C TRP A 82 -1.01 5.40 -9.74
N HIS A 83 -1.95 5.97 -8.99
CA HIS A 83 -1.66 6.78 -7.80
C HIS A 83 -1.45 5.87 -6.59
N TRP A 84 -0.34 5.12 -6.62
CA TRP A 84 0.00 4.16 -5.58
C TRP A 84 0.03 4.72 -4.15
N THR A 85 0.36 6.01 -3.98
CA THR A 85 0.33 6.67 -2.66
C THR A 85 -1.08 6.86 -2.08
N GLN A 86 -2.13 6.83 -2.92
CA GLN A 86 -3.52 6.79 -2.46
C GLN A 86 -3.94 5.35 -2.15
N ILE A 87 -3.60 4.41 -3.03
CA ILE A 87 -3.97 2.99 -2.90
C ILE A 87 -3.34 2.37 -1.64
N THR A 88 -2.03 2.57 -1.44
CA THR A 88 -1.26 2.04 -0.30
C THR A 88 -1.84 2.41 1.07
N ARG A 89 -2.54 3.54 1.20
CA ARG A 89 -3.16 3.97 2.47
C ARG A 89 -4.28 3.04 2.92
N HIS A 90 -4.89 2.31 1.99
CA HIS A 90 -5.97 1.39 2.29
C HIS A 90 -5.48 -0.04 2.54
N TRP A 91 -4.20 -0.31 2.26
CA TRP A 91 -3.64 -1.65 2.34
C TRP A 91 -3.65 -2.25 3.75
N PRO A 92 -3.21 -1.55 4.82
CA PRO A 92 -3.26 -2.12 6.17
C PRO A 92 -4.69 -2.46 6.62
N ALA A 93 -5.66 -1.58 6.32
CA ALA A 93 -7.07 -1.83 6.64
C ALA A 93 -7.65 -2.99 5.82
N HIS A 94 -7.21 -3.17 4.57
CA HIS A 94 -7.56 -4.32 3.76
C HIS A 94 -7.01 -5.62 4.34
N LEU A 95 -5.74 -5.66 4.76
CA LEU A 95 -5.16 -6.85 5.41
C LEU A 95 -5.88 -7.19 6.71
N ALA A 96 -6.13 -6.18 7.55
CA ALA A 96 -6.88 -6.34 8.79
C ALA A 96 -8.31 -6.86 8.54
N LEU A 97 -8.96 -6.41 7.45
CA LEU A 97 -10.27 -6.92 7.05
C LEU A 97 -10.25 -8.43 6.82
N GLN A 98 -9.22 -8.97 6.17
CA GLN A 98 -9.13 -10.40 5.87
C GLN A 98 -8.98 -11.27 7.12
N LEU A 99 -8.51 -10.70 8.24
CA LEU A 99 -8.41 -11.43 9.50
C LEU A 99 -9.79 -11.71 10.11
N ALA A 100 -10.74 -10.79 9.95
CA ALA A 100 -12.12 -10.96 10.44
C ALA A 100 -13.07 -11.52 9.37
N HIS A 101 -12.85 -11.15 8.11
CA HIS A 101 -13.66 -11.49 6.95
C HIS A 101 -12.75 -11.88 5.78
N PRO A 102 -12.25 -13.12 5.75
CA PRO A 102 -11.38 -13.61 4.68
C PRO A 102 -12.05 -13.52 3.32
N ASP A 103 -11.25 -13.43 2.26
CA ASP A 103 -11.71 -13.38 0.85
C ASP A 103 -12.68 -12.22 0.56
N THR A 104 -12.66 -11.17 1.39
CA THR A 104 -13.55 -10.01 1.25
C THR A 104 -12.86 -8.90 0.44
N PRO A 105 -13.45 -8.44 -0.68
CA PRO A 105 -12.83 -7.40 -1.48
C PRO A 105 -12.90 -6.03 -0.82
N THR A 106 -11.97 -5.15 -1.19
CA THR A 106 -12.05 -3.71 -0.91
C THR A 106 -12.23 -2.95 -2.22
N LEU A 107 -13.32 -2.20 -2.33
CA LEU A 107 -13.67 -1.40 -3.51
C LEU A 107 -13.35 0.07 -3.24
N LEU A 108 -12.37 0.60 -3.98
CA LEU A 108 -11.98 2.01 -3.95
C LEU A 108 -12.68 2.73 -5.09
N VAL A 109 -13.76 3.44 -4.77
CA VAL A 109 -14.57 4.19 -5.74
C VAL A 109 -14.05 5.60 -5.86
N SER A 110 -13.60 5.99 -7.05
CA SER A 110 -12.96 7.29 -7.30
C SER A 110 -13.51 7.98 -8.55
N PRO A 111 -13.20 9.28 -8.77
CA PRO A 111 -13.70 10.01 -9.93
C PRO A 111 -13.22 9.54 -11.30
N ASN A 112 -12.33 8.56 -11.36
CA ASN A 112 -11.88 7.94 -12.60
C ASN A 112 -12.07 6.42 -12.62
N GLY A 113 -12.95 5.91 -11.77
CA GLY A 113 -13.36 4.51 -11.76
C GLY A 113 -13.25 3.86 -10.39
N THR A 114 -13.61 2.59 -10.35
CA THR A 114 -13.53 1.75 -9.15
C THR A 114 -12.36 0.78 -9.30
N LEU A 115 -11.45 0.78 -8.33
CA LEU A 115 -10.41 -0.24 -8.20
C LEU A 115 -10.86 -1.27 -7.16
N GLU A 116 -10.83 -2.54 -7.54
CA GLU A 116 -11.05 -3.66 -6.65
C GLU A 116 -9.71 -4.20 -6.18
N ILE A 117 -9.48 -4.19 -4.87
CA ILE A 117 -8.43 -4.97 -4.22
C ILE A 117 -9.06 -6.31 -3.85
N PRO A 118 -8.66 -7.41 -4.51
CA PRO A 118 -9.28 -8.72 -4.30
C PRO A 118 -9.07 -9.19 -2.87
N GLY A 119 -10.04 -9.92 -2.34
CA GLY A 119 -9.89 -10.59 -1.05
C GLY A 119 -8.77 -11.64 -1.10
N ILE A 120 -8.16 -11.88 0.06
CA ILE A 120 -7.08 -12.86 0.20
C ILE A 120 -7.32 -13.74 1.44
N PRO A 121 -6.74 -14.96 1.48
CA PRO A 121 -6.84 -15.83 2.65
C PRO A 121 -6.24 -15.18 3.90
N ALA A 122 -6.85 -15.43 5.06
CA ALA A 122 -6.43 -14.87 6.34
C ALA A 122 -4.96 -15.18 6.70
N GLU A 123 -4.46 -16.38 6.39
CA GLU A 123 -3.07 -16.77 6.63
C GLU A 123 -2.08 -15.90 5.85
N LYS A 124 -2.40 -15.63 4.59
CA LYS A 124 -1.61 -14.76 3.72
C LYS A 124 -1.67 -13.31 4.21
N ALA A 125 -2.86 -12.82 4.57
CA ALA A 125 -3.03 -11.50 5.15
C ALA A 125 -2.28 -11.32 6.46
N THR A 126 -2.25 -12.35 7.31
CA THR A 126 -1.50 -12.36 8.57
C THR A 126 -0.02 -12.19 8.32
N THR A 127 0.55 -12.98 7.40
CA THR A 127 1.97 -12.92 7.02
C THR A 127 2.36 -11.53 6.51
N TRP A 128 1.52 -10.96 5.64
CA TRP A 128 1.76 -9.63 5.08
C TRP A 128 1.61 -8.52 6.12
N LEU A 129 0.62 -8.62 7.03
CA LEU A 129 0.44 -7.65 8.10
C LEU A 129 1.59 -7.70 9.11
N ASP A 130 2.09 -8.89 9.45
CA ASP A 130 3.28 -9.07 10.29
C ASP A 130 4.51 -8.41 9.65
N GLY A 131 4.70 -8.61 8.34
CA GLY A 131 5.75 -7.93 7.58
C GLY A 131 5.65 -6.40 7.67
N LEU A 132 4.45 -5.83 7.51
CA LEU A 132 4.24 -4.39 7.65
C LEU A 132 4.52 -3.89 9.07
N ILE A 133 4.08 -4.62 10.10
CA ILE A 133 4.33 -4.25 11.51
C ILE A 133 5.84 -4.29 11.82
N GLN A 134 6.54 -5.31 11.33
CA GLN A 134 8.00 -5.40 11.48
C GLN A 134 8.73 -4.24 10.81
N GLN A 135 8.35 -3.90 9.58
CA GLN A 135 8.95 -2.77 8.86
C GLN A 135 8.63 -1.43 9.52
N TRP A 136 7.39 -1.25 9.97
CA TRP A 136 7.00 -0.06 10.75
C TRP A 136 7.83 0.07 12.01
N LEU A 137 8.01 -1.00 12.78
CA LEU A 137 8.79 -0.96 14.01
C LEU A 137 10.28 -0.67 13.74
N SER A 138 10.84 -1.24 12.67
CA SER A 138 12.21 -0.92 12.22
C SER A 138 12.35 0.56 11.85
N ALA A 139 11.36 1.11 11.12
CA ALA A 139 11.32 2.52 10.72
C ALA A 139 11.24 3.51 11.90
N MET A 140 10.76 3.05 13.06
CA MET A 140 10.72 3.87 14.28
C MET A 140 12.11 4.02 14.92
N GLN A 141 13.08 3.19 14.57
CA GLN A 141 14.45 3.24 15.11
C GLN A 141 15.42 3.95 14.17
N ALA A 142 15.24 3.79 12.87
CA ALA A 142 16.07 4.39 11.83
C ALA A 142 15.20 4.73 10.61
N PRO A 143 15.55 5.77 9.83
CA PRO A 143 14.86 6.05 8.57
C PRO A 143 14.94 4.85 7.64
N LEU A 144 13.79 4.43 7.09
CA LEU A 144 13.80 3.39 6.06
C LEU A 144 14.51 3.90 4.80
N PRO A 145 15.35 3.08 4.16
CA PRO A 145 16.01 3.43 2.92
C PRO A 145 15.06 3.30 1.73
N VAL A 146 13.78 3.64 1.86
CA VAL A 146 12.83 3.53 0.74
C VAL A 146 11.78 4.62 0.80
N TYR A 147 11.32 5.00 -0.39
CA TYR A 147 10.16 5.84 -0.55
C TYR A 147 9.22 5.20 -1.59
N PRO A 148 7.88 5.34 -1.44
CA PRO A 148 6.93 4.67 -2.32
C PRO A 148 7.23 4.82 -3.82
N THR A 149 7.59 6.04 -4.26
CA THR A 149 7.85 6.28 -5.69
C THR A 149 9.09 5.56 -6.20
N PHE A 150 10.07 5.25 -5.34
CA PHE A 150 11.22 4.44 -5.74
C PHE A 150 10.84 2.98 -5.86
N ALA A 151 10.10 2.45 -4.89
CA ALA A 151 9.64 1.07 -4.90
C ALA A 151 8.74 0.78 -6.11
N PHE A 152 7.75 1.64 -6.38
CA PHE A 152 6.84 1.44 -7.51
C PHE A 152 7.53 1.62 -8.86
N ALA A 153 8.55 2.46 -8.99
CA ALA A 153 9.34 2.54 -10.21
C ALA A 153 10.01 1.18 -10.54
N VAL A 154 10.54 0.48 -9.52
CA VAL A 154 11.12 -0.86 -9.69
C VAL A 154 10.05 -1.91 -9.98
N LEU A 155 8.94 -1.89 -9.24
CA LEU A 155 7.85 -2.85 -9.39
C LEU A 155 7.21 -2.77 -10.79
N ASP A 156 6.95 -1.55 -11.27
CA ASP A 156 6.39 -1.32 -12.60
C ASP A 156 7.39 -1.71 -13.71
N HIS A 157 8.70 -1.60 -13.45
CA HIS A 157 9.74 -1.96 -14.41
C HIS A 157 9.99 -3.47 -14.49
N LEU A 158 10.11 -4.14 -13.34
CA LEU A 158 10.51 -5.55 -13.30
C LEU A 158 9.38 -6.52 -13.63
N THR A 159 8.12 -6.14 -13.34
CA THR A 159 6.94 -7.06 -13.36
C THR A 159 7.30 -8.54 -13.16
N PRO A 160 8.06 -8.87 -12.09
CA PRO A 160 8.66 -10.18 -12.00
C PRO A 160 7.59 -11.19 -11.58
N ALA A 161 7.69 -12.41 -12.12
CA ALA A 161 6.89 -13.52 -11.60
C ALA A 161 7.19 -13.71 -10.09
N PRO A 162 6.24 -14.23 -9.29
CA PRO A 162 6.34 -14.27 -7.82
C PRO A 162 7.63 -14.90 -7.27
N ASP A 163 8.19 -15.86 -7.99
CA ASP A 163 9.37 -16.63 -7.58
C ASP A 163 10.67 -16.17 -8.24
N THR A 164 10.63 -15.11 -9.06
CA THR A 164 11.83 -14.58 -9.71
C THR A 164 12.56 -13.67 -8.72
N PRO A 165 13.85 -13.93 -8.39
CA PRO A 165 14.63 -13.01 -7.59
C PRO A 165 14.76 -11.68 -8.33
N TRP A 166 14.70 -10.57 -7.58
CA TRP A 166 14.99 -9.27 -8.17
C TRP A 166 16.47 -9.23 -8.56
N PRO A 167 16.82 -8.59 -9.69
CA PRO A 167 18.21 -8.31 -10.01
C PRO A 167 18.85 -7.44 -8.91
N ASP A 168 20.18 -7.47 -8.84
CA ASP A 168 20.92 -6.62 -7.93
C ASP A 168 20.78 -5.13 -8.31
N ILE A 169 21.12 -4.26 -7.35
CA ILE A 169 20.99 -2.83 -7.54
C ILE A 169 21.89 -2.32 -8.67
N ASP A 170 23.07 -2.92 -8.85
CA ASP A 170 24.02 -2.57 -9.90
C ASP A 170 23.43 -2.81 -11.30
N THR A 171 22.80 -3.98 -11.52
CA THR A 171 22.12 -4.27 -12.79
C THR A 171 20.94 -3.32 -13.03
N LEU A 172 20.18 -2.99 -11.98
CA LEU A 172 19.06 -2.04 -12.10
C LEU A 172 19.52 -0.62 -12.45
N GLN A 173 20.69 -0.21 -11.98
CA GLN A 173 21.27 1.10 -12.30
C GLN A 173 21.74 1.21 -13.76
N GLU A 174 21.98 0.09 -14.45
CA GLU A 174 22.32 0.10 -15.88
C GLU A 174 21.10 0.45 -16.78
N ASP A 175 19.87 0.29 -16.27
CA ASP A 175 18.66 0.66 -17.01
C ASP A 175 18.42 2.18 -16.95
N ILE A 176 18.61 2.82 -18.11
CA ILE A 176 18.47 4.26 -18.28
C ILE A 176 17.06 4.75 -17.88
N LYS A 177 16.00 4.00 -18.20
CA LYS A 177 14.62 4.43 -17.92
C LYS A 177 14.32 4.35 -16.43
N LEU A 178 14.80 3.31 -15.75
CA LEU A 178 14.63 3.17 -14.32
C LEU A 178 15.41 4.25 -13.56
N MET A 179 16.64 4.52 -13.98
CA MET A 179 17.45 5.62 -13.42
C MET A 179 16.77 6.99 -13.60
N GLU A 180 16.28 7.32 -14.79
CA GLU A 180 15.52 8.56 -15.02
C GLU A 180 14.28 8.66 -14.12
N ALA A 181 13.58 7.54 -13.89
CA ALA A 181 12.41 7.49 -13.01
C ALA A 181 12.80 7.75 -11.55
N TRP A 182 13.91 7.17 -11.08
CA TRP A 182 14.43 7.40 -9.74
C TRP A 182 14.93 8.82 -9.52
N GLU A 183 15.66 9.41 -10.47
CA GLU A 183 16.10 10.81 -10.39
C GLU A 183 14.90 11.76 -10.29
N LYS A 184 13.89 11.55 -11.13
CA LYS A 184 12.64 12.32 -11.10
C LYS A 184 11.93 12.17 -9.75
N ALA A 185 11.83 10.94 -9.24
CA ALA A 185 11.22 10.66 -7.94
C ALA A 185 12.00 11.36 -6.81
N PHE A 186 13.33 11.31 -6.82
CA PHE A 186 14.21 11.94 -5.83
C PHE A 186 14.05 13.46 -5.84
N GLY A 187 13.98 14.06 -7.04
CA GLY A 187 13.69 15.49 -7.21
C GLY A 187 12.39 15.91 -6.50
N THR A 188 11.33 15.11 -6.56
CA THR A 188 10.07 15.38 -5.85
C THR A 188 10.12 15.06 -4.35
N LEU A 189 10.92 14.08 -3.94
CA LEU A 189 11.10 13.70 -2.53
C LEU A 189 11.72 14.84 -1.73
N SER A 190 12.66 15.55 -2.35
CA SER A 190 13.37 16.67 -1.71
C SER A 190 12.44 17.77 -1.18
N GLN A 191 11.27 17.93 -1.82
CA GLN A 191 10.26 18.92 -1.47
C GLN A 191 9.30 18.42 -0.38
N ARG A 192 9.25 17.11 -0.13
CA ARG A 192 8.21 16.45 0.68
C ARG A 192 8.72 15.88 2.01
N SER A 193 9.96 15.40 2.06
CA SER A 193 10.51 14.77 3.27
C SER A 193 11.92 15.27 3.61
N PRO A 194 12.05 16.42 4.29
CA PRO A 194 13.36 16.97 4.67
C PRO A 194 14.10 16.10 5.69
N LEU A 195 13.38 15.31 6.50
CA LEU A 195 13.99 14.43 7.50
C LEU A 195 14.68 13.22 6.84
N THR A 196 14.08 12.65 5.79
CA THR A 196 14.71 11.57 5.02
C THR A 196 15.99 12.06 4.35
N LEU A 197 15.96 13.27 3.76
CA LEU A 197 17.14 13.87 3.14
C LEU A 197 18.28 14.20 4.11
N ARG A 198 18.00 14.34 5.41
CA ARG A 198 19.05 14.54 6.40
C ARG A 198 19.96 13.32 6.51
N GLU A 199 19.37 12.14 6.45
CA GLU A 199 20.06 10.87 6.65
C GLU A 199 20.50 10.23 5.33
N LEU A 200 19.68 10.41 4.27
CA LEU A 200 19.92 9.90 2.91
C LEU A 200 19.89 11.08 1.92
N PRO A 201 21.00 11.85 1.82
CA PRO A 201 21.01 13.13 1.11
C PRO A 201 21.11 13.00 -0.41
N THR A 202 21.47 11.83 -0.94
CA THR A 202 21.62 11.57 -2.38
C THR A 202 20.96 10.26 -2.77
N LEU A 203 20.72 10.06 -4.06
CA LEU A 203 20.13 8.82 -4.56
C LEU A 203 21.07 7.62 -4.33
N GLU A 204 22.38 7.83 -4.45
CA GLU A 204 23.40 6.81 -4.17
C GLU A 204 23.38 6.38 -2.70
N ALA A 205 23.02 7.29 -1.78
CA ALA A 205 22.88 6.94 -0.37
C ALA A 205 21.74 5.94 -0.13
N PHE A 206 20.66 6.00 -0.93
CA PHE A 206 19.61 4.98 -0.89
C PHE A 206 20.11 3.65 -1.44
N PHE A 207 20.83 3.65 -2.55
CA PHE A 207 21.33 2.43 -3.19
C PHE A 207 22.44 1.74 -2.40
N ALA A 208 23.22 2.50 -1.63
CA ALA A 208 24.24 1.97 -0.74
C ALA A 208 23.66 1.23 0.48
N CYS A 209 22.36 1.32 0.73
CA CYS A 209 21.71 0.54 1.78
C CYS A 209 21.40 -0.87 1.24
N ASP A 210 22.01 -1.89 1.85
CA ASP A 210 21.78 -3.30 1.50
C ASP A 210 20.29 -3.68 1.56
N ASP A 211 19.53 -3.03 2.46
CA ASP A 211 18.10 -3.27 2.65
C ASP A 211 17.19 -2.51 1.66
N PHE A 212 17.72 -1.73 0.71
CA PHE A 212 16.93 -0.92 -0.23
C PHE A 212 15.90 -1.76 -1.02
N LEU A 213 16.37 -2.72 -1.82
CA LEU A 213 15.50 -3.59 -2.62
C LEU A 213 14.67 -4.55 -1.76
N PRO A 214 15.21 -5.22 -0.73
CA PRO A 214 14.42 -6.02 0.20
C PRO A 214 13.26 -5.24 0.81
N THR A 215 13.49 -4.00 1.25
CA THR A 215 12.45 -3.16 1.86
C THR A 215 11.41 -2.71 0.83
N CYS A 216 11.81 -2.38 -0.41
CA CYS A 216 10.88 -2.11 -1.51
C CYS A 216 9.89 -3.26 -1.71
N ARG A 217 10.41 -4.49 -1.80
CA ARG A 217 9.60 -5.69 -1.99
C ARG A 217 8.72 -5.99 -0.78
N ALA A 218 9.27 -5.93 0.43
CA ALA A 218 8.56 -6.25 1.66
C ALA A 218 7.39 -5.29 1.96
N LEU A 219 7.51 -4.00 1.61
CA LEU A 219 6.45 -3.02 1.88
C LEU A 219 5.39 -2.95 0.78
N TYR A 220 5.77 -3.16 -0.49
CA TYR A 220 4.92 -2.81 -1.62
C TYR A 220 4.72 -3.95 -2.62
N GLY A 221 5.55 -4.99 -2.61
CA GLY A 221 5.46 -6.11 -3.54
C GLY A 221 4.12 -6.82 -3.47
N ASP A 222 3.65 -7.09 -2.24
CA ASP A 222 2.38 -7.79 -2.00
C ASP A 222 1.14 -7.04 -2.52
N LEU A 223 1.20 -5.71 -2.55
CA LEU A 223 0.11 -4.87 -3.07
C LEU A 223 0.13 -4.76 -4.60
N HIS A 224 1.29 -4.96 -5.23
CA HIS A 224 1.47 -4.85 -6.68
C HIS A 224 1.05 -6.12 -7.44
N HIS A 225 1.03 -7.26 -6.74
CA HIS A 225 0.70 -8.59 -7.29
C HIS A 225 -0.78 -8.83 -7.58
#